data_AF-A0A1C6PNT6-F1
#
_entry.id   AF-A0A1C6PNT6-F1
#
_cell.length_a   1.000
_cell.length_b   1.000
_cell.length_c   1.000
_cell.angle_alpha   90.00
_cell.angle_beta   90.00
_cell.angle_gamma   90.00
#
_symmetry.space_group_name_H-M   'P 1'
#
loop_
_entity.id
_entity.type
_entity.pdbx_description
1 polymer ?
#
loop_
_entity_poly.entity_id
_entity_poly.type
_entity_poly.pdbx_seq_one_letter_code
_entity_poly.pdbx_strand_id
1 'polypeptide(L)'
;MLAQSAFDLVLERGLRSVTVEEIAQAADVDRRTFSRYFPNKEAAVLDAVQGDGDRINRALRERPPAEPPLTAYRRAVLDWLDDTEARPWHLRPRIFDLLVMAEEEPTLYAAYHHIRVDAQEESVAILAERLGVDPRRDLRPAVAVAAGAGALLAAQAAWVRGGRPAALPEFVVHAFDALSADLLESRQDGPAPHSTTQGSTS
;
A
#
# COMPACT_ATOMS: atom_id res chain seq x y z
N MET A 1 -6.34 -17.96 15.62
CA MET A 1 -5.40 -18.69 16.50
C MET A 1 -4.08 -18.91 15.78
N LEU A 2 -4.03 -19.66 14.66
CA LEU A 2 -2.76 -19.95 13.96
C LEU A 2 -1.96 -18.71 13.52
N ALA A 3 -2.58 -17.78 12.80
CA ALA A 3 -1.93 -16.52 12.39
C ALA A 3 -1.49 -15.68 13.59
N GLN A 4 -2.33 -15.62 14.64
CA GLN A 4 -1.99 -14.91 15.88
C GLN A 4 -0.77 -15.53 16.58
N SER A 5 -0.73 -16.86 16.72
CA SER A 5 0.43 -17.57 17.28
C SER A 5 1.69 -17.36 16.44
N ALA A 6 1.56 -17.38 15.10
CA ALA A 6 2.68 -17.09 14.20
C ALA A 6 3.21 -15.67 14.43
N PHE A 7 2.30 -14.71 14.47
CA PHE A 7 2.58 -13.30 14.67
C PHE A 7 3.26 -13.05 16.03
N ASP A 8 2.70 -13.55 17.13
CA ASP A 8 3.22 -13.33 18.48
C ASP A 8 4.61 -13.95 18.65
N LEU A 9 4.81 -15.18 18.14
CA LEU A 9 6.08 -15.88 18.25
C LEU A 9 7.18 -15.21 17.42
N VAL A 10 6.85 -14.74 16.22
CA VAL A 10 7.76 -14.00 15.35
C VAL A 10 8.07 -12.61 15.92
N LEU A 11 7.11 -11.95 16.57
CA LEU A 11 7.35 -10.68 17.26
C LEU A 11 8.28 -10.81 18.47
N GLU A 12 8.19 -11.92 19.20
CA GLU A 12 9.06 -12.17 20.35
C GLU A 12 10.49 -12.56 19.94
N ARG A 13 10.64 -13.40 18.90
CA ARG A 13 11.92 -14.09 18.61
C ARG A 13 12.58 -13.68 17.30
N GLY A 14 11.89 -12.89 16.48
CA GLY A 14 12.27 -12.55 15.11
C GLY A 14 11.94 -13.66 14.12
N LEU A 15 11.64 -13.27 12.88
CA LEU A 15 11.17 -14.19 11.83
C LEU A 15 12.17 -15.33 11.58
N ARG A 16 13.47 -15.04 11.58
CA ARG A 16 14.53 -16.02 11.28
C ARG A 16 14.65 -17.12 12.35
N SER A 17 14.35 -16.80 13.60
CA SER A 17 14.50 -17.71 14.73
C SER A 17 13.30 -18.65 14.91
N VAL A 18 12.23 -18.45 14.15
CA VAL A 18 10.97 -19.20 14.29
C VAL A 18 10.77 -20.17 13.12
N THR A 19 10.39 -21.40 13.45
CA THR A 19 10.04 -22.46 12.49
C THR A 19 8.53 -22.65 12.36
N VAL A 20 8.10 -23.29 11.27
CA VAL A 20 6.68 -23.65 11.06
C VAL A 20 6.21 -24.63 12.12
N GLU A 21 7.08 -25.55 12.54
CA GLU A 21 6.83 -26.51 13.62
C GLU A 21 6.52 -25.83 14.94
N GLU A 22 7.34 -24.85 15.34
CA GLU A 22 7.12 -24.11 16.59
C GLU A 22 5.83 -23.29 16.53
N ILE A 23 5.50 -22.70 15.39
CA ILE A 23 4.23 -21.99 15.20
C ILE A 23 3.04 -22.95 15.32
N ALA A 24 3.12 -24.10 14.64
CA ALA A 24 2.06 -25.12 14.68
C ALA A 24 1.87 -25.64 16.11
N GLN A 25 2.97 -25.92 16.81
CA GLN A 25 2.95 -26.32 18.22
C GLN A 25 2.37 -25.23 19.12
N ALA A 26 2.74 -23.96 18.94
CA ALA A 26 2.20 -22.82 19.68
C ALA A 26 0.70 -22.59 19.42
N ALA A 27 0.18 -23.09 18.30
CA ALA A 27 -1.23 -23.04 17.93
C ALA A 27 -2.00 -24.34 18.21
N ASP A 28 -1.36 -25.33 18.83
CA ASP A 28 -1.91 -26.67 19.11
C ASP A 28 -2.45 -27.39 17.85
N VAL A 29 -1.69 -27.30 16.75
CA VAL A 29 -1.99 -27.98 15.49
C VAL A 29 -0.76 -28.70 14.93
N ASP A 30 -0.99 -29.65 14.02
CA ASP A 30 0.10 -30.29 13.27
C ASP A 30 0.58 -29.44 12.09
N ARG A 31 1.78 -29.78 11.58
CA ARG A 31 2.37 -29.12 10.40
C ARG A 31 1.47 -29.23 9.16
N ARG A 32 0.75 -30.35 9.00
CA ARG A 32 -0.18 -30.57 7.88
C ARG A 32 -1.32 -29.54 7.92
N THR A 33 -1.84 -29.25 9.10
CA THR A 33 -2.89 -28.27 9.33
C THR A 33 -2.36 -26.86 9.11
N PHE A 34 -1.14 -26.55 9.57
CA PHE A 34 -0.50 -25.28 9.22
C PHE A 34 -0.43 -25.08 7.70
N SER A 35 0.17 -26.04 6.98
CA SER A 35 0.36 -25.96 5.53
C SER A 35 -0.93 -25.95 4.73
N ARG A 36 -2.06 -26.34 5.33
CA ARG A 36 -3.39 -26.21 4.72
C ARG A 36 -3.85 -24.76 4.66
N TYR A 37 -3.47 -23.93 5.62
CA TYR A 37 -3.86 -22.52 5.70
C TYR A 37 -2.80 -21.59 5.12
N PHE A 38 -1.52 -21.87 5.38
CA PHE A 38 -0.44 -20.98 5.01
C PHE A 38 0.68 -21.71 4.26
N PRO A 39 1.14 -21.19 3.12
CA PRO A 39 2.23 -21.80 2.37
C PRO A 39 3.57 -21.73 3.12
N ASN A 40 3.76 -20.70 3.94
CA ASN A 40 4.97 -20.45 4.73
C ASN A 40 4.65 -19.58 5.96
N LYS A 41 5.65 -19.35 6.82
CA LYS A 41 5.49 -18.56 8.05
C LYS A 41 5.27 -17.07 7.76
N GLU A 42 5.86 -16.54 6.69
CA GLU A 42 5.68 -15.15 6.25
C GLU A 42 4.21 -14.87 5.94
N ALA A 43 3.55 -15.77 5.19
CA ALA A 43 2.13 -15.67 4.88
C ALA A 43 1.24 -15.74 6.14
N ALA A 44 1.62 -16.55 7.13
CA ALA A 44 0.90 -16.63 8.40
C ALA A 44 1.03 -15.34 9.23
N VAL A 45 2.22 -14.73 9.24
CA VAL A 45 2.49 -13.45 9.93
C VAL A 45 1.77 -12.29 9.23
N LEU A 46 1.71 -12.31 7.90
CA LEU A 46 1.10 -11.27 7.08
C LEU A 46 -0.41 -11.44 6.86
N ASP A 47 -1.05 -12.46 7.45
CA ASP A 47 -2.49 -12.71 7.34
C ASP A 47 -3.33 -11.47 7.73
N ALA A 48 -2.86 -10.69 8.72
CA ALA A 48 -3.53 -9.47 9.18
C ALA A 48 -3.63 -8.37 8.10
N VAL A 49 -2.73 -8.37 7.10
CA VAL A 49 -2.63 -7.35 6.06
C VAL A 49 -3.06 -7.84 4.67
N GLN A 50 -3.31 -9.15 4.50
CA GLN A 50 -3.75 -9.74 3.23
C GLN A 50 -5.00 -9.06 2.65
N GLY A 51 -5.99 -8.76 3.48
CA GLY A 51 -7.26 -8.15 3.04
C GLY A 51 -7.25 -6.63 2.87
N ASP A 52 -6.09 -5.95 3.00
CA ASP A 52 -6.05 -4.48 2.87
C ASP A 52 -6.27 -4.02 1.44
N GLY A 53 -5.68 -4.73 0.48
CA GLY A 53 -5.89 -4.49 -0.95
C GLY A 53 -7.36 -4.52 -1.33
N ASP A 54 -8.08 -5.58 -0.94
CA ASP A 54 -9.50 -5.75 -1.21
C ASP A 54 -10.35 -4.63 -0.62
N ARG A 55 -10.01 -4.16 0.59
CA ARG A 55 -10.71 -3.03 1.23
C ARG A 55 -10.50 -1.73 0.47
N ILE A 56 -9.27 -1.45 0.04
CA ILE A 56 -8.96 -0.27 -0.80
C ILE A 56 -9.69 -0.39 -2.14
N ASN A 57 -9.69 -1.56 -2.77
CA ASN A 57 -10.36 -1.80 -4.05
C ASN A 57 -11.89 -1.67 -3.93
N ARG A 58 -12.49 -2.10 -2.81
CA ARG A 58 -13.91 -1.85 -2.52
C ARG A 58 -14.21 -0.36 -2.43
N ALA A 59 -13.46 0.38 -1.61
CA ALA A 59 -13.61 1.84 -1.50
C ALA A 59 -13.38 2.55 -2.85
N LEU A 60 -12.45 2.05 -3.67
CA LEU A 60 -12.15 2.60 -4.99
C LEU A 60 -13.32 2.45 -5.98
N ARG A 61 -14.04 1.32 -5.93
CA ARG A 61 -15.24 1.10 -6.76
C ARG A 61 -16.38 2.05 -6.39
N GLU A 62 -16.49 2.41 -5.12
CA GLU A 62 -17.55 3.28 -4.60
C GLU A 62 -17.29 4.78 -4.89
N ARG A 63 -16.08 5.14 -5.34
CA ARG A 63 -15.74 6.53 -5.66
C ARG A 63 -16.61 7.09 -6.80
N PRO A 64 -17.02 8.36 -6.77
CA PRO A 64 -17.71 9.00 -7.89
C PRO A 64 -16.92 8.92 -9.21
N PRO A 65 -17.53 8.64 -10.37
CA PRO A 65 -16.82 8.41 -11.64
C PRO A 65 -16.11 9.65 -12.18
N ALA A 66 -16.53 10.84 -11.78
CA ALA A 66 -15.92 12.11 -12.21
C ALA A 66 -14.58 12.42 -11.52
N GLU A 67 -14.20 11.66 -10.48
CA GLU A 67 -12.93 11.88 -9.79
C GLU A 67 -11.73 11.46 -10.66
N PRO A 68 -10.69 12.31 -10.78
CA PRO A 68 -9.44 11.93 -11.42
C PRO A 68 -8.85 10.65 -10.79
N PRO A 69 -8.21 9.76 -11.57
CA PRO A 69 -7.77 8.45 -11.09
C PRO A 69 -6.94 8.48 -9.80
N LEU A 70 -5.92 9.35 -9.72
CA LEU A 70 -5.08 9.48 -8.53
C LEU A 70 -5.85 10.06 -7.33
N THR A 71 -6.79 10.97 -7.57
CA THR A 71 -7.68 11.51 -6.52
C THR A 71 -8.62 10.43 -5.98
N ALA A 72 -9.21 9.61 -6.86
CA ALA A 72 -10.06 8.50 -6.46
C ALA A 72 -9.27 7.48 -5.63
N TYR A 73 -8.04 7.13 -6.06
CA TYR A 73 -7.17 6.23 -5.31
C TYR A 73 -6.76 6.80 -3.94
N ARG A 74 -6.35 8.07 -3.88
CA ARG A 74 -6.05 8.77 -2.61
C ARG A 74 -7.21 8.68 -1.63
N ARG A 75 -8.42 8.99 -2.10
CA ARG A 75 -9.62 8.99 -1.25
C ARG A 75 -9.98 7.57 -0.81
N ALA A 76 -9.86 6.57 -1.68
CA ALA A 76 -10.07 5.16 -1.31
C ALA A 76 -9.10 4.69 -0.21
N VAL A 77 -7.84 5.12 -0.25
CA VAL A 77 -6.87 4.84 0.82
C VAL A 77 -7.27 5.51 2.13
N LEU A 78 -7.72 6.76 2.08
CA LEU A 78 -8.21 7.47 3.28
C LEU A 78 -9.47 6.82 3.86
N ASP A 79 -10.42 6.43 3.01
CA ASP A 79 -11.64 5.71 3.42
C ASP A 79 -11.28 4.36 4.09
N TRP A 80 -10.25 3.65 3.60
CA TRP A 80 -9.73 2.44 4.25
C TRP A 80 -9.09 2.70 5.61
N LEU A 81 -8.42 3.84 5.79
CA LEU A 81 -7.83 4.22 7.08
C LEU A 81 -8.89 4.65 8.10
N ASP A 82 -9.98 5.26 7.63
CA ASP A 82 -11.11 5.74 8.43
C ASP A 82 -12.25 4.71 8.58
N ASP A 83 -12.08 3.48 8.07
CA ASP A 83 -13.10 2.41 8.17
C ASP A 83 -13.47 2.17 9.64
N THR A 84 -14.65 2.67 10.03
CA THR A 84 -15.19 2.65 11.40
C THR A 84 -16.04 1.42 11.70
N GLU A 85 -16.42 0.64 10.69
CA GLU A 85 -17.07 -0.66 10.91
C GLU A 85 -16.09 -1.68 11.50
N ALA A 86 -14.79 -1.44 11.30
CA ALA A 86 -13.69 -2.10 11.98
C ALA A 86 -12.90 -1.10 12.86
N ARG A 87 -11.93 -1.60 13.63
CA ARG A 87 -10.91 -0.72 14.20
C ARG A 87 -10.04 -0.18 13.04
N PRO A 88 -9.75 1.15 12.99
CA PRO A 88 -8.86 1.75 12.00
C PRO A 88 -7.57 0.95 11.86
N TRP A 89 -7.14 0.69 10.63
CA TRP A 89 -6.08 -0.26 10.34
C TRP A 89 -4.80 -0.01 11.16
N HIS A 90 -4.34 1.23 11.19
CA HIS A 90 -3.13 1.67 11.88
C HIS A 90 -3.23 1.61 13.42
N LEU A 91 -4.45 1.48 13.97
CA LEU A 91 -4.71 1.33 15.40
C LEU A 91 -4.96 -0.13 15.80
N ARG A 92 -5.05 -1.04 14.83
CA ARG A 92 -5.18 -2.47 15.12
C ARG A 92 -3.96 -2.92 15.91
N PRO A 93 -4.16 -3.75 16.96
CA PRO A 93 -3.06 -4.23 17.77
C PRO A 93 -1.95 -4.76 16.86
N ARG A 94 -0.71 -4.34 17.15
CA ARG A 94 0.51 -4.90 16.55
C ARG A 94 0.73 -4.66 15.05
N ILE A 95 -0.15 -3.96 14.32
CA ILE A 95 0.12 -3.57 12.92
C ILE A 95 1.36 -2.68 12.82
N PHE A 96 1.52 -1.76 13.76
CA PHE A 96 2.74 -0.93 13.84
C PHE A 96 3.98 -1.81 14.02
N ASP A 97 3.93 -2.73 15.00
CA ASP A 97 5.02 -3.65 15.30
C ASP A 97 5.35 -4.57 14.10
N LEU A 98 4.33 -5.03 13.36
CA LEU A 98 4.48 -5.81 12.13
C LEU A 98 5.29 -5.06 11.07
N LEU A 99 4.93 -3.80 10.81
CA LEU A 99 5.60 -3.01 9.78
C LEU A 99 7.00 -2.57 10.20
N VAL A 100 7.22 -2.29 11.50
CA VAL A 100 8.58 -2.08 12.04
C VAL A 100 9.44 -3.31 11.75
N MET A 101 8.94 -4.50 12.07
CA MET A 101 9.68 -5.74 11.78
C MET A 101 9.88 -5.96 10.27
N ALA A 102 8.88 -5.67 9.45
CA ALA A 102 9.00 -5.83 8.01
C ALA A 102 10.10 -4.92 7.42
N GLU A 103 10.33 -3.72 7.98
CA GLU A 103 11.45 -2.85 7.58
C GLU A 103 12.83 -3.42 7.99
N GLU A 104 12.89 -4.27 9.03
CA GLU A 104 14.13 -4.88 9.54
C GLU A 104 14.42 -6.27 8.94
N GLU A 105 13.38 -6.99 8.48
CA GLU A 105 13.46 -8.37 7.98
C GLU A 105 13.19 -8.45 6.46
N PRO A 106 14.23 -8.60 5.61
CA PRO A 106 14.10 -8.51 4.15
C PRO A 106 13.11 -9.49 3.50
N THR A 107 12.98 -10.71 4.03
CA THR A 107 12.03 -11.70 3.51
C THR A 107 10.59 -11.35 3.84
N LEU A 108 10.35 -10.75 5.01
CA LEU A 108 9.02 -10.26 5.38
C LEU A 108 8.65 -9.02 4.57
N TYR A 109 9.61 -8.11 4.36
CA TYR A 109 9.45 -6.96 3.47
C TYR A 109 9.02 -7.40 2.06
N ALA A 110 9.75 -8.35 1.47
CA ALA A 110 9.47 -8.85 0.13
C ALA A 110 8.07 -9.50 0.04
N ALA A 111 7.70 -10.31 1.03
CA ALA A 111 6.38 -10.94 1.09
C ALA A 111 5.25 -9.91 1.24
N TYR A 112 5.43 -8.89 2.10
CA TYR A 112 4.48 -7.79 2.26
C TYR A 112 4.33 -6.98 0.96
N HIS A 113 5.44 -6.69 0.28
CA HIS A 113 5.42 -6.02 -1.01
C HIS A 113 4.68 -6.81 -2.09
N HIS A 114 4.84 -8.13 -2.13
CA HIS A 114 4.14 -8.98 -3.08
C HIS A 114 2.62 -8.89 -2.89
N ILE A 115 2.13 -9.02 -1.65
CA ILE A 115 0.69 -8.87 -1.32
C ILE A 115 0.15 -7.54 -1.84
N ARG A 116 0.91 -6.45 -1.62
CA ARG A 116 0.50 -5.11 -2.05
C ARG A 116 0.49 -4.96 -3.57
N VAL A 117 1.44 -5.56 -4.28
CA VAL A 117 1.49 -5.50 -5.74
C VAL A 117 0.36 -6.31 -6.36
N ASP A 118 0.07 -7.49 -5.83
CA ASP A 118 -1.01 -8.35 -6.33
C ASP A 118 -2.37 -7.62 -6.23
N ALA A 119 -2.61 -6.93 -5.12
CA ALA A 119 -3.81 -6.11 -4.95
C ALA A 119 -3.94 -4.94 -5.95
N GLN A 120 -2.81 -4.41 -6.46
CA GLN A 120 -2.80 -3.27 -7.37
C GLN A 120 -3.30 -3.64 -8.77
N GLU A 121 -3.18 -4.90 -9.20
CA GLU A 121 -3.70 -5.34 -10.51
C GLU A 121 -5.21 -5.09 -10.61
N GLU A 122 -5.95 -5.37 -9.53
CA GLU A 122 -7.37 -5.09 -9.45
C GLU A 122 -7.65 -3.58 -9.37
N SER A 123 -6.85 -2.79 -8.64
CA SER A 123 -6.97 -1.33 -8.66
C SER A 123 -6.84 -0.76 -10.08
N VAL A 124 -5.90 -1.29 -10.87
CA VAL A 124 -5.67 -0.88 -12.26
C VAL A 124 -6.90 -1.20 -13.11
N ALA A 125 -7.47 -2.40 -12.96
CA ALA A 125 -8.69 -2.79 -13.66
C ALA A 125 -9.87 -1.85 -13.31
N ILE A 126 -10.05 -1.53 -12.03
CA ILE A 126 -11.10 -0.61 -11.57
C ILE A 126 -10.92 0.79 -12.18
N LEU A 127 -9.69 1.33 -12.18
CA LEU A 127 -9.45 2.65 -12.78
C LEU A 127 -9.60 2.65 -14.31
N ALA A 128 -9.26 1.55 -14.99
CA ALA A 128 -9.44 1.42 -16.43
C ALA A 128 -10.93 1.40 -16.81
N GLU A 129 -11.75 0.65 -16.06
CA GLU A 129 -13.21 0.64 -16.21
C GLU A 129 -13.79 2.05 -16.01
N ARG A 130 -13.38 2.74 -14.94
CA ARG A 130 -13.81 4.13 -14.65
C ARG A 130 -13.48 5.12 -15.77
N LEU A 131 -12.35 4.91 -16.45
CA LEU A 131 -11.92 5.75 -17.57
C LEU A 131 -12.50 5.30 -18.93
N GLY A 132 -13.11 4.13 -19.01
CA GLY A 132 -13.58 3.55 -20.27
C GLY A 132 -12.45 3.23 -21.26
N VAL A 133 -11.28 2.80 -20.75
CA VAL A 133 -10.08 2.54 -21.56
C VAL A 133 -9.61 1.09 -21.45
N ASP A 134 -8.85 0.64 -22.45
CA ASP A 134 -8.12 -0.63 -22.38
C ASP A 134 -6.82 -0.44 -21.57
N PRO A 135 -6.65 -1.08 -20.40
CA PRO A 135 -5.46 -0.94 -19.56
C PRO A 135 -4.17 -1.46 -20.25
N ARG A 136 -4.29 -2.24 -21.34
CA ARG A 136 -3.12 -2.68 -22.13
C ARG A 136 -2.60 -1.62 -23.09
N ARG A 137 -3.41 -0.59 -23.38
CA ARG A 137 -3.09 0.45 -24.36
C ARG A 137 -2.99 1.84 -23.73
N ASP A 138 -3.62 2.04 -22.59
CA ASP A 138 -3.60 3.28 -21.84
C ASP A 138 -2.86 3.07 -20.51
N LEU A 139 -1.75 3.78 -20.33
CA LEU A 139 -0.94 3.67 -19.12
C LEU A 139 -1.50 4.47 -17.93
N ARG A 140 -2.49 5.35 -18.14
CA ARG A 140 -3.01 6.23 -17.08
C ARG A 140 -3.53 5.47 -15.84
N PRO A 141 -4.31 4.38 -15.97
CA PRO A 141 -4.71 3.56 -14.81
C PRO A 141 -3.50 3.02 -14.04
N ALA A 142 -2.55 2.39 -14.74
CA ALA A 142 -1.36 1.78 -14.14
C ALA A 142 -0.46 2.81 -13.45
N VAL A 143 -0.21 3.95 -14.11
CA VAL A 143 0.60 5.05 -13.56
C VAL A 143 -0.06 5.66 -12.32
N ALA A 144 -1.38 5.86 -12.33
CA ALA A 144 -2.09 6.41 -11.18
C ALA A 144 -2.04 5.48 -9.97
N VAL A 145 -2.24 4.17 -10.17
CA VAL A 145 -2.12 3.17 -9.09
C VAL A 145 -0.68 3.09 -8.59
N ALA A 146 0.31 2.99 -9.48
CA ALA A 146 1.71 2.90 -9.09
C ALA A 146 2.16 4.14 -8.29
N ALA A 147 1.78 5.34 -8.72
CA ALA A 147 2.06 6.58 -8.00
C ALA A 147 1.39 6.58 -6.61
N GLY A 148 0.08 6.29 -6.54
CA GLY A 148 -0.65 6.27 -5.27
C GLY A 148 -0.16 5.20 -4.29
N ALA A 149 0.15 4.00 -4.79
CA ALA A 149 0.72 2.92 -4.00
C ALA A 149 2.15 3.25 -3.52
N GLY A 150 2.93 3.96 -4.33
CA GLY A 150 4.22 4.52 -3.95
C GLY A 150 4.12 5.55 -2.82
N ALA A 151 3.16 6.49 -2.90
CA ALA A 151 2.90 7.42 -1.80
C ALA A 151 2.50 6.70 -0.51
N LEU A 152 1.61 5.71 -0.59
CA LEU A 152 1.23 4.93 0.60
C LEU A 152 2.43 4.19 1.21
N LEU A 153 3.30 3.60 0.37
CA LEU A 153 4.53 2.96 0.83
C LEU A 153 5.44 3.97 1.56
N ALA A 154 5.68 5.12 0.95
CA ALA A 154 6.53 6.16 1.54
C ALA A 154 5.95 6.68 2.87
N ALA A 155 4.63 6.84 2.95
CA ALA A 155 3.93 7.22 4.16
C ALA A 155 4.09 6.17 5.28
N GLN A 156 3.93 4.88 4.97
CA GLN A 156 4.11 3.79 5.93
C GLN A 156 5.56 3.73 6.45
N ALA A 157 6.56 3.83 5.57
CA ALA A 157 7.97 3.85 5.96
C ALA A 157 8.31 5.07 6.84
N ALA A 158 7.78 6.25 6.51
CA ALA A 158 7.95 7.46 7.33
C ALA A 158 7.26 7.34 8.69
N TRP A 159 6.05 6.76 8.71
CA TRP A 159 5.27 6.51 9.92
C TRP A 159 5.98 5.55 10.89
N VAL A 160 6.51 4.44 10.37
CA VAL A 160 7.30 3.46 11.13
C VAL A 160 8.53 4.13 11.75
N ARG A 161 9.30 4.90 10.96
CA ARG A 161 10.46 5.65 11.46
C ARG A 161 10.08 6.74 12.48
N GLY A 162 8.89 7.32 12.37
CA GLY A 162 8.41 8.39 13.23
C GLY A 162 7.92 7.94 14.61
N GLY A 163 7.70 6.65 14.84
CA GLY A 163 7.39 6.10 16.17
C GLY A 163 6.03 6.51 16.74
N ARG A 164 5.09 7.02 15.92
CA ARG A 164 3.78 7.54 16.38
C ARG A 164 2.64 6.75 15.73
N PRO A 165 2.12 5.67 16.35
CA PRO A 165 1.11 4.79 15.74
C PRO A 165 -0.15 5.52 15.23
N ALA A 166 -0.61 6.57 15.90
CA ALA A 166 -1.81 7.31 15.49
C ALA A 166 -1.60 8.24 14.27
N ALA A 167 -0.37 8.47 13.80
CA ALA A 167 -0.07 9.51 12.82
C ALA A 167 -0.12 9.05 11.35
N LEU A 168 -0.43 7.79 11.05
CA LEU A 168 -0.41 7.29 9.66
C LEU A 168 -1.28 8.13 8.69
N PRO A 169 -2.52 8.55 9.04
CA PRO A 169 -3.32 9.39 8.15
C PRO A 169 -2.61 10.71 7.76
N GLU A 170 -1.89 11.34 8.69
CA GLU A 170 -1.12 12.57 8.44
C GLU A 170 0.00 12.30 7.41
N PHE A 171 0.75 11.20 7.58
CA PHE A 171 1.80 10.81 6.64
C PHE A 171 1.25 10.49 5.24
N VAL A 172 0.09 9.84 5.16
CA VAL A 172 -0.57 9.54 3.88
C VAL A 172 -0.99 10.83 3.19
N VAL A 173 -1.63 11.77 3.89
CA VAL A 173 -1.98 13.08 3.34
C VAL A 173 -0.74 13.79 2.79
N HIS A 174 0.33 13.89 3.58
CA HIS A 174 1.58 14.54 3.15
C HIS A 174 2.23 13.86 1.93
N ALA A 175 2.25 12.53 1.87
CA ALA A 175 2.85 11.80 0.74
C ALA A 175 2.08 12.01 -0.57
N PHE A 176 0.73 12.04 -0.51
CA PHE A 176 -0.08 12.33 -1.69
C PHE A 176 -0.04 13.81 -2.11
N ASP A 177 0.14 14.72 -1.16
CA ASP A 177 0.34 16.14 -1.46
C ASP A 177 1.69 16.38 -2.15
N ALA A 178 2.76 15.71 -1.70
CA ALA A 178 4.07 15.76 -2.36
C ALA A 178 4.03 15.30 -3.83
N LEU A 179 3.31 14.21 -4.11
CA LEU A 179 3.08 13.75 -5.50
C LEU A 179 2.35 14.79 -6.37
N SER A 180 1.48 15.61 -5.75
CA SER A 180 0.66 16.59 -6.46
C SER A 180 1.39 17.92 -6.66
N ALA A 181 2.25 18.31 -5.72
CA ALA A 181 3.05 19.55 -5.77
C ALA A 181 4.17 19.46 -6.82
N ASP A 182 4.97 18.38 -6.81
CA ASP A 182 6.09 18.22 -7.73
C ASP A 182 5.65 18.11 -9.21
N LEU A 183 4.46 17.54 -9.46
CA LEU A 183 3.88 17.41 -10.80
C LEU A 183 3.35 18.73 -11.37
N LEU A 184 2.99 19.69 -10.49
CA LEU A 184 2.49 21.00 -10.87
C LEU A 184 3.61 22.04 -10.96
N GLU A 185 4.61 21.99 -10.09
CA GLU A 185 5.79 22.86 -10.14
C GLU A 185 6.65 22.55 -11.39
N SER A 186 6.84 21.26 -11.73
CA SER A 186 7.56 20.85 -12.96
C SER A 186 6.89 21.29 -14.27
N ARG A 187 5.59 21.66 -14.25
CA ARG A 187 4.87 22.16 -15.44
C ARG A 187 5.01 23.66 -15.65
N GLN A 188 5.45 24.42 -14.64
CA GLN A 188 5.61 25.87 -14.76
C GLN A 188 6.99 26.27 -15.32
N ASP A 189 7.97 25.36 -15.33
CA ASP A 189 9.32 25.58 -15.86
C ASP A 189 9.51 25.15 -17.33
N GLY A 190 8.44 25.15 -18.14
CA GLY A 190 8.56 24.98 -19.59
C GLY A 190 9.36 26.14 -20.22
N PRO A 191 10.31 25.88 -21.14
CA PRO A 191 11.18 26.94 -21.66
C PRO A 191 10.35 28.05 -22.32
N ALA A 192 10.60 29.29 -21.91
CA ALA A 192 9.97 30.47 -22.47
C ALA A 192 10.10 30.46 -24.00
N PRO A 193 9.05 30.84 -24.76
CA PRO A 193 9.13 30.87 -26.22
C PRO A 193 10.25 31.82 -26.63
N HIS A 194 11.20 31.31 -27.41
CA HIS A 194 12.21 32.15 -28.06
C HIS A 194 11.48 33.18 -28.93
N SER A 195 11.41 34.41 -28.43
CA SER A 195 11.00 35.59 -29.19
C SER A 195 11.89 35.67 -30.42
N THR A 196 11.37 35.16 -31.53
CA THR A 196 11.97 35.32 -32.83
C THR A 196 11.69 36.76 -33.25
N THR A 197 12.58 37.67 -32.88
CA THR A 197 12.59 39.01 -33.48
C THR A 197 13.05 38.85 -34.92
N GLN A 198 12.10 38.63 -35.83
CA GLN A 198 12.22 39.08 -37.22
C GLN A 198 11.74 40.53 -37.31
N GLY A 199 12.51 41.36 -38.02
CA GLY A 199 12.26 42.79 -38.23
C GLY A 199 13.60 43.49 -38.49
N SER A 200 14.31 43.17 -39.58
CA SER A 200 14.11 43.65 -40.96
C SER A 200 14.70 45.05 -41.22
N THR A 201 15.67 45.08 -42.15
CA THR A 201 15.96 46.13 -43.16
C THR A 201 16.19 47.58 -42.73
N SER A 202 17.42 48.07 -42.87
CA SER A 202 17.92 48.79 -44.06
C SER A 202 19.40 49.14 -43.93
#